data_AF-A0A671RW95-F1
#
_entry.id   AF-A0A671RW95-F1
#
_cell.length_a   1.000
_cell.length_b   1.000
_cell.length_c   1.000
_cell.angle_alpha   90.00
_cell.angle_beta   90.00
_cell.angle_gamma   90.00
#
_symmetry.space_group_name_H-M   'P 1'
#
loop_
_entity.id
_entity.type
_entity.pdbx_description
1 polymer ?
#
loop_
_entity_poly.entity_id
_entity_poly.type
_entity_poly.pdbx_seq_one_letter_code
_entity_poly.pdbx_strand_id
1 'polypeptide(L)'
;MRAISTMVFLALCALLVIIYQAVQQELNIRNLKTRMAVSGQQLKLKEDGILAAKMKVEEMNKNLNPVITQRDQLKKQKDDIKKGNANSEKELGACQAEKGKLEKQSNGAKDSLQKLKEDQEAERKKAEEEIEGLKQRALERDLRICKYVDITLDEPKKLCAGTI
;
A
#
# COMPACT_ATOMS: atom_id res chain seq x y z
N MET A 1 -52.43 -84.83 -67.92
CA MET A 1 -52.97 -83.96 -66.84
C MET A 1 -52.06 -83.83 -65.60
N ARG A 2 -51.33 -84.87 -65.15
CA ARG A 2 -50.47 -84.79 -63.95
C ARG A 2 -49.30 -83.77 -64.05
N ALA A 3 -48.62 -83.68 -65.20
CA ALA A 3 -47.49 -82.76 -65.40
C ALA A 3 -47.89 -81.27 -65.47
N ILE A 4 -49.13 -80.98 -65.89
CA ILE A 4 -49.66 -79.61 -65.94
C ILE A 4 -49.98 -79.13 -64.51
N SER A 5 -50.54 -80.02 -63.68
CA SER A 5 -50.84 -79.71 -62.27
C SER A 5 -49.58 -79.39 -61.45
N THR A 6 -48.46 -80.07 -61.69
CA THR A 6 -47.20 -79.83 -60.98
C THR A 6 -46.52 -78.53 -61.40
N MET A 7 -46.59 -78.17 -62.68
CA MET A 7 -46.09 -76.89 -63.20
C MET A 7 -46.86 -75.70 -62.60
N VAL A 8 -48.20 -75.79 -62.54
CA VAL A 8 -49.05 -74.75 -61.96
C VAL A 8 -48.77 -74.58 -60.46
N PHE A 9 -48.55 -75.68 -59.73
CA PHE A 9 -48.21 -75.62 -58.31
C PHE A 9 -46.85 -74.96 -58.06
N LEU A 10 -45.82 -75.31 -58.84
CA LEU A 10 -44.50 -74.67 -58.74
C LEU A 10 -44.54 -73.17 -59.05
N ALA A 11 -45.34 -72.76 -60.04
CA ALA A 11 -45.53 -71.35 -60.38
C ALA A 11 -46.19 -70.57 -59.23
N LEU A 12 -47.21 -71.16 -58.57
CA LEU A 12 -47.84 -70.56 -57.39
C LEU A 12 -46.85 -70.43 -56.21
N CYS A 13 -46.04 -71.46 -55.95
CA CYS A 13 -45.01 -71.40 -54.91
C CYS A 13 -43.97 -70.30 -55.19
N ALA A 14 -43.53 -70.14 -56.45
CA ALA A 14 -42.57 -69.10 -56.82
C ALA A 14 -43.14 -67.69 -56.57
N LEU A 15 -44.41 -67.45 -56.90
CA LEU A 15 -45.07 -66.17 -56.65
C LEU A 15 -45.19 -65.87 -55.15
N LEU A 16 -45.51 -66.87 -54.32
CA LEU A 16 -45.58 -66.70 -52.86
C LEU A 16 -44.23 -66.32 -52.25
N VAL A 17 -43.12 -66.92 -52.73
CA VAL A 17 -41.76 -66.58 -52.28
C VAL A 17 -41.41 -65.14 -52.64
N ILE A 18 -41.75 -64.68 -53.85
CA ILE A 18 -41.51 -63.30 -54.28
C ILE A 18 -42.30 -62.30 -53.42
N ILE A 19 -43.57 -62.59 -53.13
CA ILE A 19 -44.41 -61.76 -52.25
C ILE A 19 -43.82 -61.72 -50.83
N TYR A 20 -43.40 -62.85 -50.28
CA TYR A 20 -42.78 -62.90 -48.95
C TYR A 20 -41.48 -62.09 -48.89
N GLN A 21 -40.63 -62.20 -49.91
CA GLN A 21 -39.40 -61.42 -50.02
C GLN A 21 -39.68 -59.91 -50.14
N ALA A 22 -40.70 -59.52 -50.91
CA ALA A 22 -41.13 -58.13 -51.04
C ALA A 22 -41.63 -57.55 -49.70
N VAL A 23 -42.42 -58.33 -48.95
CA VAL A 23 -42.90 -57.93 -47.61
C VAL A 23 -41.75 -57.79 -46.62
N GLN A 24 -40.78 -58.71 -46.64
CA GLN A 24 -39.56 -58.63 -45.81
C GLN A 24 -38.73 -57.39 -46.13
N GLN A 25 -38.54 -57.08 -47.42
CA GLN A 25 -37.82 -55.86 -47.84
C GLN A 25 -38.56 -54.60 -47.38
N GLU A 26 -39.89 -54.56 -47.52
CA GLU A 26 -40.68 -53.41 -47.10
C GLU A 26 -40.63 -53.21 -45.57
N LEU A 27 -40.71 -54.28 -44.78
CA LEU A 27 -40.56 -54.22 -43.33
C LEU A 27 -39.17 -53.73 -42.91
N ASN A 28 -38.11 -54.23 -43.56
CA ASN A 28 -36.74 -53.79 -43.28
C ASN A 28 -36.54 -52.31 -43.64
N ILE A 29 -37.06 -51.86 -44.79
CA ILE A 29 -37.01 -50.45 -45.20
C ILE A 29 -37.76 -49.56 -44.20
N ARG A 30 -38.94 -49.98 -43.74
CA ARG A 30 -39.71 -49.24 -42.72
C ARG A 30 -38.94 -49.15 -41.41
N ASN A 31 -38.35 -50.26 -40.95
CA ASN A 31 -37.56 -50.29 -39.73
C ASN A 31 -36.31 -49.40 -39.83
N LEU A 32 -35.58 -49.47 -40.95
CA LEU A 32 -34.46 -48.59 -41.26
C LEU A 32 -34.88 -47.11 -41.28
N LYS A 33 -36.02 -46.78 -41.88
CA LYS A 33 -36.56 -45.42 -41.92
C LYS A 33 -36.89 -44.89 -40.53
N THR A 34 -37.53 -45.71 -39.69
CA THR A 34 -37.82 -45.36 -38.29
C THR A 34 -36.53 -45.17 -37.50
N ARG A 35 -35.54 -46.05 -37.66
CA ARG A 35 -34.24 -45.95 -37.00
C ARG A 35 -33.50 -44.68 -37.43
N MET A 36 -33.53 -44.35 -38.71
CA MET A 36 -32.90 -43.15 -39.26
C MET A 36 -33.56 -41.87 -38.72
N ALA A 37 -34.88 -41.85 -38.55
CA ALA A 37 -35.60 -40.73 -37.94
C ALA A 37 -35.23 -40.54 -36.46
N VAL A 38 -35.16 -41.64 -35.69
CA VAL A 38 -34.76 -41.60 -34.26
C VAL A 38 -33.29 -41.18 -34.12
N SER A 39 -32.38 -41.71 -34.94
CA SER A 39 -30.98 -41.30 -34.95
C SER A 39 -30.80 -39.84 -35.37
N GLY A 40 -31.60 -39.35 -36.32
CA GLY A 40 -31.60 -37.93 -36.72
C GLY A 40 -32.01 -36.99 -35.59
N GLN A 41 -33.01 -37.37 -34.78
CA GLN A 41 -33.38 -36.60 -33.58
C GLN A 41 -32.29 -36.63 -32.52
N GLN A 42 -31.64 -37.78 -32.28
CA GLN A 42 -30.52 -37.86 -31.34
C GLN A 42 -29.31 -37.03 -31.78
N LEU A 43 -29.03 -36.97 -33.08
CA LEU A 43 -27.97 -36.12 -33.62
C LEU A 43 -28.29 -34.64 -33.40
N LYS A 44 -29.52 -34.20 -33.69
CA LYS A 44 -29.95 -32.82 -33.41
C LYS A 44 -29.83 -32.44 -31.94
N LEU A 45 -30.28 -33.31 -31.03
CA LEU A 45 -30.14 -33.07 -29.59
C LEU A 45 -28.67 -32.94 -29.16
N LYS A 46 -27.78 -33.77 -29.73
CA LYS A 46 -26.34 -33.67 -29.48
C LYS A 46 -25.74 -32.40 -30.10
N GLU A 47 -26.14 -32.02 -31.30
CA GLU A 47 -25.70 -30.79 -31.97
C GLU A 47 -26.14 -29.54 -31.19
N ASP A 48 -27.40 -29.49 -30.76
CA ASP A 48 -27.94 -28.41 -29.92
C ASP A 48 -27.18 -28.35 -28.57
N GLY A 49 -26.90 -29.51 -27.98
CA GLY A 49 -26.08 -29.60 -26.76
C GLY A 49 -24.65 -29.08 -26.97
N ILE A 50 -24.02 -29.41 -28.09
CA ILE A 50 -22.67 -28.92 -28.45
C ILE A 50 -22.70 -27.40 -28.70
N LEU A 51 -23.72 -26.88 -29.39
CA LEU A 51 -23.89 -25.44 -29.62
C LEU A 51 -24.07 -24.69 -28.30
N ALA A 52 -24.91 -25.19 -27.40
CA ALA A 52 -25.11 -24.60 -26.08
C ALA A 52 -23.82 -24.62 -25.23
N ALA A 53 -23.06 -25.71 -25.27
CA ALA A 53 -21.76 -25.79 -24.61
C ALA A 53 -20.75 -24.80 -25.21
N LYS A 54 -20.71 -24.68 -26.54
CA LYS A 54 -19.85 -23.72 -27.25
C LYS A 54 -20.17 -22.27 -26.87
N MET A 55 -21.46 -21.91 -26.81
CA MET A 55 -21.88 -20.58 -26.36
C MET A 55 -21.45 -20.31 -24.91
N LYS A 56 -21.61 -21.28 -23.99
CA LYS A 56 -21.14 -21.14 -22.60
C LYS A 56 -19.63 -20.96 -22.50
N VAL A 57 -18.85 -21.70 -23.29
CA VAL A 57 -17.39 -21.54 -23.33
C VAL A 57 -17.02 -20.16 -23.86
N GLU A 58 -17.68 -19.68 -24.91
CA GLU A 58 -17.42 -18.34 -25.46
C GLU A 58 -17.76 -17.24 -24.44
N GLU A 59 -18.89 -17.36 -23.74
CA GLU A 59 -19.31 -16.43 -22.68
C GLU A 59 -18.32 -16.46 -21.50
N MET A 60 -17.92 -17.64 -21.03
CA MET A 60 -16.87 -17.77 -20.01
C MET A 60 -15.56 -17.13 -20.45
N ASN A 61 -15.15 -17.33 -21.71
CA ASN A 61 -13.92 -16.74 -22.25
C ASN A 61 -14.01 -15.20 -22.33
N LYS A 62 -15.18 -14.67 -22.73
CA LYS A 62 -15.48 -13.22 -22.69
C LYS A 62 -15.39 -12.65 -21.28
N ASN A 63 -15.81 -13.41 -20.26
CA ASN A 63 -15.74 -13.00 -18.86
C ASN A 63 -14.34 -13.21 -18.24
N LEU A 64 -13.53 -14.14 -18.75
CA LEU A 64 -12.19 -14.44 -18.24
C LEU A 64 -11.17 -13.34 -18.58
N ASN A 65 -11.20 -12.82 -19.81
CA ASN A 65 -10.30 -11.74 -20.25
C ASN A 65 -10.35 -10.47 -19.38
N PRO A 66 -11.53 -9.90 -19.03
CA PRO A 66 -11.60 -8.75 -18.15
C PRO A 66 -11.16 -9.10 -16.72
N VAL A 67 -11.45 -10.31 -16.22
CA VAL A 67 -10.98 -10.75 -14.90
C VAL A 67 -9.45 -10.87 -14.86
N ILE A 68 -8.81 -11.38 -15.91
CA ILE A 68 -7.35 -11.43 -16.03
C ILE A 68 -6.78 -10.00 -16.03
N THR A 69 -7.39 -9.10 -16.78
CA THR A 69 -6.96 -7.69 -16.86
C THR A 69 -7.11 -6.98 -15.52
N GLN A 70 -8.23 -7.17 -14.81
CA GLN A 70 -8.44 -6.65 -13.47
C GLN A 70 -7.43 -7.21 -12.48
N ARG A 71 -7.12 -8.50 -12.54
CA ARG A 71 -6.09 -9.12 -11.71
C ARG A 71 -4.72 -8.50 -11.95
N ASP A 72 -4.36 -8.23 -13.20
CA ASP A 72 -3.07 -7.60 -13.54
C ASP A 72 -3.01 -6.13 -13.10
N GLN A 73 -4.12 -5.40 -13.21
CA GLN A 73 -4.23 -4.04 -12.67
C GLN A 73 -4.11 -4.02 -11.14
N LEU A 74 -4.83 -4.91 -10.44
CA LEU A 74 -4.74 -5.07 -8.99
C LEU A 74 -3.32 -5.44 -8.54
N LYS A 75 -2.63 -6.29 -9.31
CA LYS A 75 -1.24 -6.66 -9.02
C LYS A 75 -0.30 -5.44 -9.14
N LYS A 76 -0.44 -4.65 -10.20
CA LYS A 76 0.31 -3.39 -10.35
C LYS A 76 0.02 -2.40 -9.23
N GLN A 77 -1.25 -2.16 -8.91
CA GLN A 77 -1.64 -1.29 -7.80
C GLN A 77 -1.07 -1.75 -6.46
N LYS A 78 -1.06 -3.07 -6.20
CA LYS A 78 -0.47 -3.64 -4.99
C LYS A 78 1.03 -3.37 -4.92
N ASP A 79 1.76 -3.54 -6.02
CA ASP A 79 3.20 -3.28 -6.08
C ASP A 79 3.52 -1.79 -5.90
N ASP A 80 2.72 -0.90 -6.51
CA ASP A 80 2.84 0.54 -6.35
C ASP A 80 2.56 0.99 -4.91
N ILE A 81 1.50 0.48 -4.28
CA ILE A 81 1.18 0.76 -2.87
C ILE A 81 2.30 0.26 -1.97
N LYS A 82 2.85 -0.94 -2.22
CA LYS A 82 3.95 -1.49 -1.42
C LYS A 82 5.20 -0.64 -1.54
N LYS A 83 5.53 -0.14 -2.74
CA LYS A 83 6.65 0.77 -2.96
C LYS A 83 6.43 2.13 -2.29
N GLY A 84 5.23 2.69 -2.41
CA GLY A 84 4.85 3.93 -1.74
C GLY A 84 4.97 3.81 -0.22
N ASN A 85 4.45 2.73 0.36
CA ASN A 85 4.50 2.49 1.80
C ASN A 85 5.94 2.33 2.31
N ALA A 86 6.80 1.62 1.58
CA ALA A 86 8.22 1.49 1.92
C ALA A 86 8.97 2.84 1.86
N ASN A 87 8.59 3.74 0.95
CA ASN A 87 9.16 5.09 0.89
C ASN A 87 8.66 5.95 2.07
N SER A 88 7.36 5.94 2.35
CA SER A 88 6.81 6.67 3.50
C SER A 88 7.39 6.20 4.82
N GLU A 89 7.63 4.89 4.99
CA GLU A 89 8.26 4.35 6.20
C GLU A 89 9.71 4.84 6.36
N LYS A 90 10.47 4.95 5.25
CA LYS A 90 11.82 5.54 5.27
C LYS A 90 11.79 7.03 5.63
N GLU A 91 10.87 7.79 5.03
CA GLU A 91 10.69 9.22 5.32
C GLU A 91 10.28 9.46 6.77
N LEU A 92 9.37 8.65 7.30
CA LEU A 92 8.99 8.71 8.72
C LEU A 92 10.16 8.38 9.65
N GLY A 93 10.95 7.35 9.32
CA GLY A 93 12.15 7.01 10.07
C GLY A 93 13.19 8.14 10.08
N ALA A 94 13.41 8.79 8.93
CA ALA A 94 14.29 9.95 8.81
C ALA A 94 13.77 11.14 9.64
N CYS A 95 12.47 11.44 9.54
CA CYS A 95 11.83 12.52 10.29
C CYS A 95 11.94 12.31 11.81
N GLN A 96 11.73 11.08 12.30
CA GLN A 96 11.91 10.76 13.72
C GLN A 96 13.37 10.92 14.17
N ALA A 97 14.34 10.50 13.34
CA ALA A 97 15.75 10.68 13.64
C ALA A 97 16.15 12.16 13.70
N GLU A 98 15.65 12.98 12.78
CA GLU A 98 15.84 14.44 12.79
C GLU A 98 15.21 15.09 14.01
N LYS A 99 13.96 14.71 14.35
CA LYS A 99 13.30 15.18 15.57
C LYS A 99 14.14 14.88 16.81
N GLY A 100 14.66 13.66 16.95
CA GLY A 100 15.52 13.29 18.08
C GLY A 100 16.84 14.08 18.13
N LYS A 101 17.42 14.43 16.98
CA LYS A 101 18.60 15.30 16.92
C LYS A 101 18.26 16.73 17.36
N LEU A 102 17.16 17.30 16.86
CA LEU A 102 16.71 18.64 17.21
C LEU A 102 16.37 18.76 18.70
N GLU A 103 15.71 17.75 19.28
CA GLU A 103 15.42 17.73 20.72
C GLU A 103 16.70 17.70 21.55
N LYS A 104 17.68 16.86 21.20
CA LYS A 104 18.99 16.83 21.86
C LYS A 104 19.72 18.17 21.76
N GLN A 105 19.72 18.79 20.57
CA GLN A 105 20.35 20.09 20.36
C GLN A 105 19.64 21.19 21.15
N SER A 106 18.30 21.18 21.18
CA SER A 106 17.51 22.15 21.95
C SER A 106 17.78 22.04 23.45
N ASN A 107 17.82 20.81 23.98
CA ASN A 107 18.12 20.58 25.39
C ASN A 107 19.56 20.98 25.71
N GLY A 108 20.54 20.60 24.88
CA GLY A 108 21.93 21.04 25.06
C GLY A 108 22.09 22.56 25.00
N ALA A 109 21.36 23.23 24.13
CA ALA A 109 21.35 24.70 24.06
C ALA A 109 20.74 25.33 25.31
N LYS A 110 19.64 24.76 25.84
CA LYS A 110 19.04 25.21 27.11
C LYS A 110 20.00 25.03 28.28
N ASP A 111 20.65 23.88 28.40
CA ASP A 111 21.61 23.60 29.47
C ASP A 111 22.80 24.56 29.40
N SER A 112 23.30 24.83 28.19
CA SER A 112 24.40 25.78 27.97
C SER A 112 23.98 27.21 28.31
N LEU A 113 22.77 27.61 27.94
CA LEU A 113 22.22 28.92 28.25
C LEU A 113 21.99 29.10 29.76
N GLN A 114 21.58 28.04 30.46
CA GLN A 114 21.43 28.06 31.90
C GLN A 114 22.77 28.21 32.61
N LYS A 115 23.78 27.43 32.22
CA LYS A 115 25.15 27.59 32.75
C LYS A 115 25.70 28.99 32.51
N LEU A 116 25.53 29.54 31.31
CA LEU A 116 26.01 30.88 30.99
C LEU A 116 25.36 31.94 31.88
N LYS A 117 24.07 31.80 32.21
CA LYS A 117 23.38 32.71 33.14
C LYS A 117 23.91 32.58 34.56
N GLU A 118 24.12 31.36 35.03
CA GLU A 118 24.69 31.09 36.36
C GLU A 118 26.11 31.66 36.48
N ASP A 119 26.96 31.44 35.47
CA ASP A 119 28.32 31.98 35.41
C ASP A 119 28.31 33.51 35.36
N GLN A 120 27.45 34.12 34.54
CA GLN A 120 27.31 35.57 34.44
C GLN A 120 26.85 36.19 35.78
N GLU A 121 25.91 35.55 36.48
CA GLU A 121 25.43 36.03 37.77
C GLU A 121 26.53 35.91 38.85
N ALA A 122 27.28 34.81 38.85
CA ALA A 122 28.39 34.62 39.77
C ALA A 122 29.52 35.63 39.55
N GLU A 123 29.92 35.88 38.30
CA GLU A 123 30.93 36.88 37.96
C GLU A 123 30.44 38.30 38.27
N ARG A 124 29.16 38.60 38.04
CA ARG A 124 28.59 39.90 38.40
C ARG A 124 28.62 40.13 39.91
N LYS A 125 28.29 39.12 40.74
CA LYS A 125 28.38 39.22 42.21
C LYS A 125 29.81 39.47 42.67
N LYS A 126 30.78 38.73 42.14
CA LYS A 126 32.21 38.96 42.44
C LYS A 126 32.64 40.38 42.06
N ALA A 127 32.26 40.86 40.89
CA ALA A 127 32.60 42.21 40.45
C ALA A 127 31.95 43.28 41.34
N GLU A 128 30.69 43.10 41.76
CA GLU A 128 30.02 43.98 42.70
C GLU A 128 30.74 44.02 44.07
N GLU A 129 31.11 42.85 44.61
CA GLU A 129 31.89 42.73 45.85
C GLU A 129 33.28 43.41 45.76
N GLU A 130 34.00 43.21 44.65
CA GLU A 130 35.31 43.85 44.42
C GLU A 130 35.18 45.37 44.31
N ILE A 131 34.15 45.86 43.61
CA ILE A 131 33.88 47.31 43.49
C ILE A 131 33.59 47.91 44.86
N GLU A 132 32.77 47.26 45.69
CA GLU A 132 32.49 47.74 47.05
C GLU A 132 33.75 47.75 47.92
N GLY A 133 34.57 46.69 47.87
CA GLY A 133 35.84 46.63 48.58
C GLY A 133 36.84 47.69 48.10
N LEU A 134 36.88 48.00 46.79
CA LEU A 134 37.69 49.09 46.25
C LEU A 134 37.19 50.47 46.70
N LYS A 135 35.86 50.70 46.72
CA LYS A 135 35.27 51.93 47.24
C LYS A 135 35.64 52.16 48.70
N GLN A 136 35.54 51.14 49.55
CA GLN A 136 35.95 51.25 50.96
C GLN A 136 37.44 51.57 51.09
N ARG A 137 38.32 50.88 50.35
CA ARG A 137 39.76 51.17 50.36
C ARG A 137 40.09 52.59 49.89
N ALA A 138 39.41 53.08 48.85
CA ALA A 138 39.57 54.45 48.38
C ALA A 138 39.16 55.46 49.45
N LEU A 139 38.00 55.24 50.09
CA LEU A 139 37.51 56.11 51.16
C LEU A 139 38.46 56.12 52.36
N GLU A 140 38.93 54.95 52.81
CA GLU A 140 39.95 54.85 53.87
C GLU A 140 41.27 55.55 53.53
N ARG A 141 41.70 55.48 52.26
CA ARG A 141 42.89 56.16 51.77
C ARG A 141 42.69 57.67 51.81
N ASP A 142 41.57 58.16 51.32
CA ASP A 142 41.25 59.58 51.27
C ASP A 142 41.13 60.17 52.69
N LEU A 143 40.48 59.44 53.61
CA LEU A 143 40.44 59.75 55.05
C LEU A 143 41.85 59.87 55.66
N ARG A 144 42.76 58.94 55.31
CA ARG A 144 44.15 58.98 55.78
C ARG A 144 44.88 60.20 55.23
N ILE A 145 44.72 60.51 53.94
CA ILE A 145 45.35 61.67 53.31
C ILE A 145 44.88 62.96 54.01
N CYS A 146 43.57 63.10 54.28
CA CYS A 146 42.99 64.26 54.96
C CYS A 146 43.61 64.60 56.33
N LYS A 147 44.26 63.65 57.02
CA LYS A 147 44.99 63.90 58.28
C LYS A 147 46.29 64.68 58.09
N TYR A 148 46.84 64.71 56.88
CA TYR A 148 48.16 65.26 56.58
C TYR A 148 48.10 66.50 55.68
N VAL A 149 46.92 66.92 55.20
CA VAL A 149 46.77 68.07 54.29
C VAL A 149 46.23 69.29 55.05
N ASP A 150 46.69 70.47 54.65
CA ASP A 150 46.20 71.73 55.20
C ASP A 150 44.79 72.06 54.67
N ILE A 151 43.79 71.90 55.54
CA ILE A 151 42.37 72.14 55.28
C ILE A 151 41.99 73.62 55.13
N THR A 152 42.94 74.54 55.28
CA THR A 152 42.71 75.97 54.98
C THR A 152 42.79 76.29 53.49
N LEU A 153 43.35 75.39 52.68
CA LEU A 153 43.40 75.48 51.22
C LEU A 153 42.12 74.92 50.58
N ASP A 154 41.65 75.56 49.50
CA ASP A 154 40.31 75.32 48.94
C ASP A 154 40.13 73.92 48.31
N GLU A 155 41.20 73.32 47.77
CA GLU A 155 41.19 71.97 47.18
C GLU A 155 41.15 70.84 48.24
N PRO A 156 42.06 70.79 49.23
CA PRO A 156 41.98 69.85 50.35
C PRO A 156 40.68 69.97 51.13
N LYS A 157 40.19 71.21 51.33
CA LYS A 157 38.92 71.47 51.99
C LYS A 157 37.74 70.82 51.27
N LYS A 158 37.70 70.84 49.93
CA LYS A 158 36.65 70.18 49.13
C LYS A 158 36.79 68.65 49.17
N LEU A 159 38.02 68.14 49.07
CA LEU A 159 38.28 66.70 49.09
C LEU A 159 37.90 66.05 50.44
N CYS A 160 38.12 66.78 51.54
CA CYS A 160 37.89 66.32 52.91
C CYS A 160 36.55 66.78 53.51
N ALA A 161 35.69 67.45 52.73
CA ALA A 161 34.45 68.07 53.21
C ALA A 161 33.43 67.07 53.81
N GLY A 162 33.49 65.79 53.46
CA GLY A 162 32.63 64.73 54.01
C GLY A 162 33.16 64.03 55.27
N THR A 163 34.34 64.45 55.75
CA THR A 163 35.12 63.78 56.82
C THR A 163 35.20 64.61 58.11
N ILE A 164 34.91 65.91 58.03
CA ILE A 164 34.97 66.89 59.13
C ILE A 164 33.60 67.00 59.79
#